data_AF-A0A4Q3FH85-F1
#
_entry.id   AF-A0A4Q3FH85-F1
#
_cell.length_a   1.000
_cell.length_b   1.000
_cell.length_c   1.000
_cell.angle_alpha   90.00
_cell.angle_beta   90.00
_cell.angle_gamma   90.00
#
_symmetry.space_group_name_H-M   'P 1'
#
loop_
_entity.id
_entity.type
_entity.pdbx_description
1 polymer ?
#
loop_
_entity_poly.entity_id
_entity_poly.type
_entity_poly.pdbx_seq_one_letter_code
_entity_poly.pdbx_strand_id
1 'polypeptide(L)'
;EAADLKSNFELTVKNVNRLEESDLNQEFFDKIFGEDVVHNEEEFRAKIAEEQEAMMAQDAERKLQDELYNFVLSKVNFELPNEFLKRWLKVSNEKLSDQELEEGYADFAKNLKWTLIENKIIKDNNIEIKYEEVFQAAKQRLDAQFRMYSPQALDEEQLGQYTVQFLQNKDNANKLFEEVKALKVFDYLKTVVTLDKKEIDNTAFKKLE
;
A
#
# COMPACT_ATOMS: atom_id res chain seq x y z
N GLU A 1 1.42 -9.79 -32.28
CA GLU A 1 2.00 -11.13 -32.55
C GLU A 1 1.01 -12.28 -32.33
N ALA A 2 0.51 -12.56 -31.13
CA ALA A 2 -0.53 -13.59 -30.95
C ALA A 2 -1.94 -13.14 -31.41
N ALA A 3 -2.26 -11.85 -31.26
CA ALA A 3 -3.57 -11.30 -31.60
C ALA A 3 -3.88 -11.24 -33.11
N ASP A 4 -2.86 -11.30 -33.96
CA ASP A 4 -2.98 -11.15 -35.43
C ASP A 4 -3.06 -12.50 -36.17
N LEU A 5 -2.97 -13.62 -35.43
CA LEU A 5 -2.92 -14.97 -35.99
C LEU A 5 -4.31 -15.42 -36.45
N LYS A 6 -4.56 -15.32 -37.77
CA LYS A 6 -5.75 -15.88 -38.43
C LYS A 6 -5.46 -17.29 -38.93
N SER A 7 -5.71 -18.29 -38.09
CA SER A 7 -5.57 -19.71 -38.43
C SER A 7 -6.74 -20.52 -37.87
N ASN A 8 -6.94 -21.72 -38.40
CA ASN A 8 -7.88 -22.69 -37.83
C ASN A 8 -7.19 -23.48 -36.73
N PHE A 9 -7.83 -23.58 -35.57
CA PHE A 9 -7.35 -24.38 -34.45
C PHE A 9 -8.22 -25.62 -34.29
N GLU A 10 -7.57 -26.77 -34.11
CA GLU A 10 -8.22 -27.99 -33.67
C GLU A 10 -7.90 -28.20 -32.20
N LEU A 11 -8.94 -28.26 -31.37
CA LEU A 11 -8.84 -28.46 -29.92
C LEU A 11 -9.51 -29.77 -29.57
N THR A 12 -8.77 -30.69 -28.94
CA THR A 12 -9.33 -31.94 -28.40
C THR A 12 -9.71 -31.73 -26.94
N VAL A 13 -10.99 -31.88 -26.62
CA VAL A 13 -11.45 -31.89 -25.22
C VAL A 13 -10.93 -33.15 -24.54
N LYS A 14 -9.98 -32.99 -23.60
CA LYS A 14 -9.42 -34.11 -22.83
C LYS A 14 -10.25 -34.50 -21.61
N ASN A 15 -10.87 -33.51 -20.96
CA ASN A 15 -11.68 -33.71 -19.77
C ASN A 15 -12.73 -32.58 -19.66
N VAL A 16 -13.88 -32.90 -19.08
CA VAL A 16 -14.92 -31.96 -18.68
C VAL A 16 -15.11 -32.08 -17.18
N ASN A 17 -14.54 -31.14 -16.42
CA ASN A 17 -14.76 -31.04 -14.98
C ASN A 17 -15.98 -30.15 -14.72
N ARG A 18 -16.77 -30.51 -13.70
CA ARG A 18 -17.83 -29.65 -13.16
C ARG A 18 -17.40 -29.18 -11.77
N LEU A 19 -17.55 -27.88 -11.53
CA LEU A 19 -17.34 -27.28 -10.22
C LEU A 19 -18.68 -27.30 -9.49
N GLU A 20 -18.69 -27.85 -8.28
CA GLU A 20 -19.82 -27.82 -7.36
C GLU A 20 -19.41 -27.06 -6.09
N GLU A 21 -20.38 -26.45 -5.41
CA GLU A 21 -20.13 -25.78 -4.14
C GLU A 21 -19.71 -26.82 -3.10
N SER A 22 -18.65 -26.51 -2.34
CA SER A 22 -18.21 -27.39 -1.26
C SER A 22 -19.16 -27.26 -0.07
N ASP A 23 -19.39 -28.37 0.63
CA ASP A 23 -20.08 -28.33 1.92
C ASP A 23 -19.28 -27.49 2.93
N LEU A 24 -19.98 -26.72 3.76
CA LEU A 24 -19.39 -25.94 4.86
C LEU A 24 -19.06 -26.86 6.04
N ASN A 25 -18.01 -27.66 5.87
CA ASN A 25 -17.52 -28.63 6.85
C ASN A 25 -16.06 -28.37 7.22
N GLN A 26 -15.54 -29.15 8.17
CA GLN A 26 -14.18 -28.99 8.67
C GLN A 26 -13.11 -29.08 7.56
N GLU A 27 -13.25 -30.02 6.62
CA GLU A 27 -12.31 -30.15 5.49
C GLU A 27 -12.27 -28.88 4.63
N PHE A 28 -13.42 -28.25 4.40
CA PHE A 28 -13.48 -26.97 3.69
C PHE A 28 -12.86 -25.84 4.50
N PHE A 29 -13.12 -25.76 5.81
CA PHE A 29 -12.57 -24.72 6.68
C PHE A 29 -11.05 -24.81 6.76
N ASP A 30 -10.51 -26.00 6.99
CA ASP A 30 -9.08 -26.27 7.08
C ASP A 30 -8.35 -25.94 5.77
N LYS A 31 -9.01 -26.17 4.63
CA LYS A 31 -8.45 -25.84 3.31
C LYS A 31 -8.30 -24.33 3.08
N ILE A 32 -9.17 -23.52 3.68
CA ILE A 32 -9.16 -22.06 3.50
C ILE A 32 -8.27 -21.39 4.55
N PHE A 33 -8.41 -21.78 5.82
CA PHE A 33 -7.77 -21.10 6.95
C PHE A 33 -6.64 -21.88 7.63
N GLY A 34 -6.48 -23.18 7.30
CA GLY A 34 -5.56 -24.09 7.99
C GLY A 34 -6.25 -24.87 9.12
N GLU A 35 -5.62 -25.99 9.50
CA GLU A 35 -6.09 -26.85 10.59
C GLU A 35 -6.15 -26.10 11.92
N ASP A 36 -7.14 -26.42 12.76
CA ASP A 36 -7.36 -25.87 14.11
C ASP A 36 -7.60 -24.35 14.18
N VAL A 37 -7.96 -23.70 13.06
CA VAL A 37 -8.27 -22.25 13.02
C VAL A 37 -9.77 -21.96 13.13
N VAL A 38 -10.61 -22.77 12.48
CA VAL A 38 -12.08 -22.59 12.42
C VAL A 38 -12.75 -23.95 12.61
N HIS A 39 -13.70 -24.04 13.55
CA HIS A 39 -14.27 -25.33 13.97
C HIS A 39 -15.73 -25.54 13.58
N ASN A 40 -16.40 -24.49 13.08
CA ASN A 40 -17.81 -24.51 12.73
C ASN A 40 -18.16 -23.37 11.76
N GLU A 41 -19.38 -23.42 11.22
CA GLU A 41 -19.86 -22.42 10.26
C GLU A 41 -19.93 -20.99 10.85
N GLU A 42 -20.24 -20.85 12.13
CA GLU A 42 -20.32 -19.54 12.80
C GLU A 42 -18.93 -18.88 12.85
N GLU A 43 -17.92 -19.63 13.29
CA GLU A 43 -16.52 -19.21 13.27
C GLU A 43 -16.03 -18.93 11.84
N PHE A 44 -16.44 -19.74 10.86
CA PHE A 44 -16.07 -19.53 9.45
C PHE A 44 -16.59 -18.19 8.93
N ARG A 45 -17.88 -17.89 9.19
CA ARG A 45 -18.50 -16.62 8.80
C ARG A 45 -17.89 -15.43 9.53
N ALA A 46 -17.60 -15.59 10.83
CA ALA A 46 -16.93 -14.56 11.61
C ALA A 46 -15.51 -14.28 11.07
N LYS A 47 -14.76 -15.32 10.69
CA LYS A 47 -13.41 -15.18 10.13
C LYS A 47 -13.41 -14.45 8.79
N ILE A 48 -14.35 -14.78 7.91
CA ILE A 48 -14.55 -14.04 6.66
C ILE A 48 -14.90 -12.58 6.94
N ALA A 49 -15.81 -12.31 7.88
CA ALA A 49 -16.18 -10.95 8.23
C ALA A 49 -14.98 -10.14 8.77
N GLU A 50 -14.17 -10.73 9.65
CA GLU A 50 -12.94 -10.14 10.17
C GLU A 50 -11.97 -9.76 9.04
N GLU A 51 -11.75 -10.66 8.07
CA GLU A 51 -10.88 -10.38 6.92
C GLU A 51 -11.43 -9.25 6.05
N GLN A 52 -12.73 -9.26 5.77
CA GLN A 52 -13.36 -8.18 5.00
C GLN A 52 -13.31 -6.85 5.73
N GLU A 53 -13.54 -6.82 7.05
CA GLU A 53 -13.44 -5.62 7.87
C GLU A 53 -12.01 -5.07 7.89
N ALA A 54 -11.00 -5.94 8.02
CA ALA A 54 -9.59 -5.55 7.98
C ALA A 54 -9.21 -4.91 6.64
N MET A 55 -9.66 -5.50 5.52
CA MET A 55 -9.46 -4.93 4.18
C MET A 55 -10.15 -3.56 4.05
N MET A 56 -11.42 -3.46 4.45
CA MET A 56 -12.17 -2.20 4.37
C MET A 56 -11.58 -1.10 5.26
N ALA A 57 -11.05 -1.45 6.44
CA ALA A 57 -10.37 -0.50 7.31
C ALA A 57 -9.08 0.04 6.66
N GLN A 58 -8.32 -0.83 6.00
CA GLN A 58 -7.12 -0.42 5.25
C GLN A 58 -7.48 0.53 4.09
N ASP A 59 -8.52 0.20 3.33
CA ASP A 59 -8.99 1.03 2.20
C ASP A 59 -9.48 2.40 2.71
N ALA A 60 -10.25 2.42 3.80
CA ALA A 60 -10.72 3.66 4.43
C ALA A 60 -9.58 4.54 4.94
N GLU A 61 -8.56 3.95 5.57
CA GLU A 61 -7.37 4.66 6.03
C GLU A 61 -6.59 5.25 4.86
N ARG A 62 -6.38 4.47 3.78
CA ARG A 62 -5.71 4.98 2.57
C ARG A 62 -6.48 6.15 1.96
N LYS A 63 -7.80 6.03 1.86
CA LYS A 63 -8.65 7.12 1.35
C LYS A 63 -8.53 8.38 2.21
N LEU A 64 -8.54 8.23 3.54
CA LEU A 64 -8.35 9.34 4.46
C LEU A 64 -6.98 10.00 4.28
N GLN A 65 -5.91 9.22 4.10
CA GLN A 65 -4.57 9.76 3.83
C GLN A 65 -4.54 10.60 2.55
N ASP A 66 -5.16 10.12 1.47
CA ASP A 66 -5.28 10.86 0.20
C ASP A 66 -6.09 12.16 0.37
N GLU A 67 -7.18 12.13 1.14
CA GLU A 67 -7.96 13.32 1.45
C GLU A 67 -7.18 14.34 2.30
N LEU A 68 -6.47 13.88 3.32
CA LEU A 68 -5.61 14.72 4.15
C LEU A 68 -4.48 15.35 3.34
N TYR A 69 -3.83 14.57 2.47
CA TYR A 69 -2.80 15.04 1.55
C TYR A 69 -3.31 16.20 0.69
N ASN A 70 -4.46 16.01 0.02
CA ASN A 70 -5.04 17.03 -0.85
C ASN A 70 -5.55 18.23 -0.04
N PHE A 71 -6.16 17.99 1.13
CA PHE A 71 -6.63 19.04 2.02
C PHE A 71 -5.49 19.95 2.47
N VAL A 72 -4.40 19.38 2.97
CA VAL A 72 -3.24 20.14 3.44
C VAL A 72 -2.60 20.92 2.30
N LEU A 73 -2.41 20.31 1.12
CA LEU A 73 -1.89 21.02 -0.05
C LEU A 73 -2.79 22.18 -0.50
N SER A 74 -4.11 22.05 -0.36
CA SER A 74 -5.05 23.14 -0.67
C SER A 74 -4.98 24.30 0.33
N LYS A 75 -4.57 24.04 1.57
CA LYS A 75 -4.49 25.04 2.66
C LYS A 75 -3.14 25.74 2.73
N VAL A 76 -2.06 25.04 2.37
CA VAL A 76 -0.70 25.57 2.46
C VAL A 76 -0.25 26.09 1.10
N ASN A 77 -0.42 27.40 0.87
CA ASN A 77 -0.02 28.05 -0.37
C ASN A 77 1.36 28.71 -0.23
N PHE A 78 2.33 28.18 -0.97
CA PHE A 78 3.63 28.82 -1.18
C PHE A 78 4.12 28.53 -2.61
N GLU A 79 4.95 29.43 -3.12
CA GLU A 79 5.53 29.32 -4.45
C GLU A 79 6.86 28.58 -4.39
N LEU A 80 7.05 27.68 -5.37
CA LEU A 80 8.33 27.04 -5.60
C LEU A 80 9.14 27.86 -6.63
N PRO A 81 10.48 27.87 -6.55
CA PRO A 81 11.32 28.54 -7.53
C PRO A 81 11.37 27.72 -8.83
N ASN A 82 10.29 27.76 -9.61
CA ASN A 82 10.05 26.78 -10.68
C ASN A 82 11.15 26.77 -11.76
N GLU A 83 11.59 27.95 -12.18
CA GLU A 83 12.68 28.09 -13.15
C GLU A 83 13.99 27.47 -12.69
N PHE A 84 14.30 27.59 -11.40
CA PHE A 84 15.48 26.94 -10.82
C PHE A 84 15.31 25.42 -10.82
N LEU A 85 14.16 24.92 -10.36
CA LEU A 85 13.89 23.49 -10.26
C LEU A 85 13.88 22.80 -11.63
N LYS A 86 13.24 23.40 -12.65
CA LYS A 86 13.26 22.88 -14.04
C LYS A 86 14.69 22.78 -14.57
N ARG A 87 15.51 23.82 -14.36
CA ARG A 87 16.94 23.78 -14.76
C ARG A 87 17.73 22.71 -13.98
N TRP A 88 17.49 22.61 -12.67
CA TRP A 88 18.17 21.65 -11.82
C TRP A 88 17.85 20.20 -12.20
N LEU A 89 16.59 19.90 -12.58
CA LEU A 89 16.19 18.57 -13.06
C LEU A 89 16.90 18.19 -14.36
N LYS A 90 17.01 19.11 -15.33
CA LYS A 90 17.76 18.85 -16.57
C LYS A 90 19.25 18.59 -16.31
N VAL A 91 19.85 19.33 -15.38
CA VAL A 91 21.27 19.15 -15.03
C VAL A 91 21.50 17.84 -14.27
N SER A 92 20.55 17.44 -13.42
CA SER A 92 20.68 16.22 -12.62
C SER A 92 20.37 14.94 -13.41
N ASN A 93 19.61 15.06 -14.49
CA ASN A 93 19.31 13.96 -15.40
C ASN A 93 19.45 14.43 -16.86
N GLU A 94 20.65 14.28 -17.41
CA GLU A 94 20.97 14.68 -18.79
C GLU A 94 20.13 13.96 -19.87
N LYS A 95 19.45 12.86 -19.51
CA LYS A 95 18.56 12.11 -20.43
C LYS A 95 17.13 12.61 -20.44
N LEU A 96 16.75 13.48 -19.50
CA LEU A 96 15.39 14.01 -19.39
C LEU A 96 15.11 14.96 -20.56
N SER A 97 14.16 14.60 -21.42
CA SER A 97 13.76 15.47 -22.53
C SER A 97 12.90 16.65 -22.06
N ASP A 98 12.85 17.69 -22.88
CA ASP A 98 12.02 18.87 -22.61
C ASP A 98 10.53 18.53 -22.52
N GLN A 99 10.09 17.55 -23.32
CA GLN A 99 8.71 17.07 -23.30
C GLN A 99 8.39 16.33 -22.00
N GLU A 100 9.22 15.37 -21.60
CA GLU A 100 9.03 14.63 -20.34
C GLU A 100 9.08 15.57 -19.12
N LEU A 101 9.95 16.58 -19.17
CA LEU A 101 10.01 17.58 -18.12
C LEU A 101 8.70 18.36 -18.04
N GLU A 102 8.17 18.88 -19.16
CA GLU A 102 6.96 19.70 -19.11
C GLU A 102 5.73 18.88 -18.68
N GLU A 103 5.64 17.62 -19.13
CA GLU A 103 4.57 16.69 -18.73
C GLU A 103 4.66 16.30 -17.25
N GLY A 104 5.86 16.03 -16.72
CA GLY A 104 6.06 15.54 -15.35
C GLY A 104 6.30 16.60 -14.29
N TYR A 105 6.57 17.86 -14.68
CA TYR A 105 7.00 18.90 -13.73
C TYR A 105 5.92 19.25 -12.69
N ALA A 106 4.65 19.28 -13.10
CA ALA A 106 3.55 19.61 -12.20
C ALA A 106 3.45 18.61 -11.04
N ASP A 107 3.57 17.32 -11.33
CA ASP A 107 3.54 16.25 -10.31
C ASP A 107 4.79 16.30 -9.43
N PHE A 108 5.97 16.52 -10.02
CA PHE A 108 7.20 16.74 -9.25
C PHE A 108 7.05 17.91 -8.27
N ALA A 109 6.55 19.06 -8.74
CA ALA A 109 6.37 20.24 -7.92
C ALA A 109 5.35 19.99 -6.79
N LYS A 110 4.24 19.29 -7.09
CA LYS A 110 3.24 18.89 -6.09
C LYS A 110 3.85 17.99 -5.01
N ASN A 111 4.61 16.98 -5.41
CA ASN A 111 5.29 16.06 -4.48
C ASN A 111 6.35 16.79 -3.64
N LEU A 112 7.14 17.67 -4.25
CA LEU A 112 8.12 18.47 -3.52
C LEU A 112 7.44 19.37 -2.47
N LYS A 113 6.31 19.99 -2.80
CA LYS A 113 5.55 20.78 -1.82
C LYS A 113 5.12 19.93 -0.63
N TRP A 114 4.59 18.73 -0.89
CA TRP A 114 4.20 17.80 0.16
C TRP A 114 5.39 17.41 1.04
N THR A 115 6.51 17.00 0.47
CA THR A 115 7.72 16.65 1.22
C THR A 115 8.21 17.81 2.10
N LEU A 116 8.14 19.05 1.62
CA LEU A 116 8.50 20.23 2.41
C LEU A 116 7.55 20.44 3.60
N ILE A 117 6.26 20.21 3.40
CA ILE A 117 5.25 20.29 4.47
C ILE A 117 5.48 19.19 5.50
N GLU A 118 5.66 17.93 5.08
CA GLU A 118 5.97 16.81 5.98
C GLU A 118 7.20 17.10 6.84
N ASN A 119 8.30 17.53 6.21
CA ASN A 119 9.53 17.88 6.90
C ASN A 119 9.31 18.99 7.94
N LYS A 120 8.47 19.98 7.62
CA LYS A 120 8.13 21.06 8.55
C LYS A 120 7.30 20.56 9.73
N ILE A 121 6.29 19.71 9.48
CA ILE A 121 5.47 19.10 10.53
C ILE A 121 6.34 18.28 11.48
N ILE A 122 7.22 17.43 10.95
CA ILE A 122 8.11 16.60 11.74
C ILE A 122 9.01 17.46 12.62
N LYS A 123 9.65 18.47 12.03
CA LYS A 123 10.57 19.36 12.74
C LYS A 123 9.88 20.16 13.82
N ASP A 124 8.76 20.80 13.50
CA ASP A 124 8.07 21.71 14.42
C ASP A 124 7.42 20.97 15.60
N ASN A 125 7.08 19.69 15.41
CA ASN A 125 6.43 18.86 16.43
C ASN A 125 7.36 17.81 17.05
N ASN A 126 8.67 17.84 16.73
CA ASN A 126 9.68 16.89 17.21
C ASN A 126 9.25 15.43 17.03
N ILE A 127 8.66 15.10 15.88
CA ILE A 127 8.24 13.73 15.56
C ILE A 127 9.50 12.91 15.32
N GLU A 128 9.75 11.93 16.17
CA GLU A 128 10.87 11.01 16.06
C GLU A 128 10.45 9.77 15.26
N ILE A 129 11.27 9.38 14.27
CA ILE A 129 11.10 8.14 13.54
C ILE A 129 12.03 7.10 14.16
N LYS A 130 11.46 6.10 14.83
CA LYS A 130 12.25 5.11 15.55
C LYS A 130 12.62 3.95 14.62
N TYR A 131 13.83 3.42 14.79
CA TYR A 131 14.28 2.23 14.05
C TYR A 131 13.31 1.06 14.22
N GLU A 132 12.77 0.86 15.42
CA GLU A 132 11.80 -0.20 15.71
C GLU A 132 10.56 -0.12 14.79
N GLU A 133 10.06 1.09 14.51
CA GLU A 133 8.88 1.28 13.67
C GLU A 133 9.19 0.95 12.21
N VAL A 134 10.38 1.33 11.74
CA VAL A 134 10.91 0.97 10.41
C VAL A 134 11.13 -0.55 10.31
N PHE A 135 11.62 -1.18 11.37
CA PHE A 135 11.82 -2.61 11.46
C PHE A 135 10.49 -3.37 11.38
N GLN A 136 9.48 -2.94 12.15
CA GLN A 136 8.16 -3.57 12.11
C GLN A 136 7.48 -3.39 10.74
N ALA A 137 7.59 -2.22 10.12
CA ALA A 137 7.06 -2.00 8.77
C ALA A 137 7.76 -2.90 7.72
N ALA A 138 9.08 -3.06 7.83
CA ALA A 138 9.83 -4.00 7.00
C ALA A 138 9.37 -5.45 7.20
N LYS A 139 9.22 -5.86 8.46
CA LYS A 139 8.80 -7.21 8.86
C LYS A 139 7.42 -7.53 8.29
N GLN A 140 6.46 -6.63 8.45
CA GLN A 140 5.10 -6.77 7.91
C GLN A 140 5.07 -6.86 6.38
N ARG A 141 5.88 -6.03 5.68
CA ARG A 141 5.98 -6.08 4.22
C ARG A 141 6.53 -7.42 3.73
N LEU A 142 7.61 -7.92 4.35
CA LEU A 142 8.20 -9.21 3.98
C LEU A 142 7.22 -10.35 4.26
N ASP A 143 6.59 -10.36 5.42
CA ASP A 143 5.60 -11.35 5.82
C ASP A 143 4.43 -11.43 4.80
N ALA A 144 3.89 -10.28 4.41
CA ALA A 144 2.87 -10.21 3.36
C ALA A 144 3.38 -10.75 2.01
N GLN A 145 4.63 -10.42 1.63
CA GLN A 145 5.23 -10.91 0.39
C GLN A 145 5.43 -12.44 0.42
N PHE A 146 5.87 -13.00 1.54
CA PHE A 146 6.07 -14.45 1.69
C PHE A 146 4.75 -15.21 1.63
N ARG A 147 3.70 -14.73 2.32
CA ARG A 147 2.36 -15.34 2.26
C ARG A 147 1.77 -15.36 0.86
N MET A 148 2.20 -14.47 -0.03
CA MET A 148 1.74 -14.47 -1.42
C MET A 148 2.29 -15.65 -2.25
N TYR A 149 3.43 -16.23 -1.84
CA TYR A 149 4.11 -17.31 -2.56
C TYR A 149 4.18 -18.63 -1.80
N SER A 150 3.97 -18.61 -0.48
CA SER A 150 4.02 -19.79 0.39
C SER A 150 2.77 -19.85 1.27
N PRO A 151 2.06 -21.00 1.29
CA PRO A 151 0.95 -21.21 2.23
C PRO A 151 1.44 -21.38 3.68
N GLN A 152 2.71 -21.72 3.90
CA GLN A 152 3.31 -21.71 5.25
C GLN A 152 3.94 -20.36 5.55
N ALA A 153 3.54 -19.76 6.66
CA ALA A 153 4.18 -18.59 7.24
C ALA A 153 5.58 -18.93 7.76
N LEU A 154 6.48 -17.95 7.71
CA LEU A 154 7.79 -18.06 8.35
C LEU A 154 7.63 -17.93 9.86
N ASP A 155 8.50 -18.61 10.61
CA ASP A 155 8.59 -18.37 12.05
C ASP A 155 9.16 -16.97 12.34
N GLU A 156 8.93 -16.49 13.57
CA GLU A 156 9.28 -15.13 13.95
C GLU A 156 10.79 -14.84 13.88
N GLU A 157 11.62 -15.84 14.17
CA GLU A 157 13.07 -15.71 14.16
C GLU A 157 13.58 -15.56 12.73
N GLN A 158 13.14 -16.44 11.81
CA GLN A 158 13.48 -16.39 10.40
C GLN A 158 13.04 -15.08 9.76
N LEU A 159 11.79 -14.67 10.01
CA LEU A 159 11.26 -13.42 9.50
C LEU A 159 12.07 -12.22 10.02
N GLY A 160 12.46 -12.23 11.30
CA GLY A 160 13.34 -11.22 11.87
C GLY A 160 14.70 -11.14 11.18
N GLN A 161 15.34 -12.29 10.93
CA GLN A 161 16.62 -12.35 10.24
C GLN A 161 16.53 -11.80 8.80
N TYR A 162 15.50 -12.17 8.05
CA TYR A 162 15.27 -11.61 6.70
C TYR A 162 14.99 -10.12 6.74
N THR A 163 14.29 -9.64 7.76
CA THR A 163 14.01 -8.20 7.97
C THR A 163 15.31 -7.42 8.16
N VAL A 164 16.25 -7.93 8.97
CA VAL A 164 17.57 -7.30 9.14
C VAL A 164 18.31 -7.25 7.80
N GLN A 165 18.37 -8.37 7.06
CA GLN A 165 19.04 -8.40 5.75
C GLN A 165 18.41 -7.44 4.75
N PHE A 166 17.08 -7.36 4.73
CA PHE A 166 16.34 -6.45 3.86
C PHE A 166 16.68 -4.98 4.13
N LEU A 167 16.80 -4.60 5.41
CA LEU A 167 17.14 -3.25 5.85
C LEU A 167 18.64 -2.93 5.76
N GLN A 168 19.53 -3.91 5.55
CA GLN A 168 20.93 -3.64 5.23
C GLN A 168 21.09 -3.00 3.83
N ASN A 169 20.13 -3.24 2.93
CA ASN A 169 20.07 -2.51 1.67
C ASN A 169 19.62 -1.07 1.94
N LYS A 170 20.50 -0.11 1.69
CA LYS A 170 20.26 1.32 1.95
C LYS A 170 19.03 1.86 1.21
N ASP A 171 18.77 1.42 -0.01
CA ASP A 171 17.62 1.90 -0.77
C ASP A 171 16.31 1.40 -0.15
N ASN A 172 16.27 0.15 0.30
CA ASN A 172 15.12 -0.42 1.02
C ASN A 172 14.90 0.28 2.36
N ALA A 173 15.97 0.47 3.13
CA ALA A 173 15.91 1.17 4.41
C ALA A 173 15.42 2.61 4.25
N ASN A 174 15.95 3.35 3.27
CA ASN A 174 15.53 4.73 3.00
C ASN A 174 14.06 4.80 2.57
N LYS A 175 13.61 3.89 1.69
CA LYS A 175 12.20 3.86 1.26
C LYS A 175 11.25 3.61 2.43
N LEU A 176 11.54 2.63 3.28
CA LEU A 176 10.72 2.34 4.44
C LEU A 176 10.77 3.44 5.49
N PHE A 177 11.94 4.07 5.67
CA PHE A 177 12.05 5.21 6.55
C PHE A 177 11.13 6.35 6.09
N GLU A 178 11.16 6.72 4.80
CA GLU A 178 10.27 7.75 4.26
C GLU A 178 8.78 7.35 4.34
N GLU A 179 8.46 6.07 4.17
CA GLU A 179 7.09 5.55 4.32
C GLU A 179 6.58 5.68 5.76
N VAL A 180 7.35 5.21 6.76
CA VAL A 180 7.01 5.35 8.18
C VAL A 180 6.91 6.82 8.57
N LYS A 181 7.81 7.64 8.04
CA LYS A 181 7.80 9.09 8.23
C LYS A 181 6.51 9.73 7.71
N ALA A 182 6.06 9.38 6.51
CA ALA A 182 4.81 9.86 5.94
C ALA A 182 3.61 9.42 6.80
N LEU A 183 3.56 8.16 7.22
CA LEU A 183 2.51 7.63 8.11
C LEU A 183 2.44 8.42 9.42
N LYS A 184 3.58 8.72 10.05
CA LYS A 184 3.64 9.53 11.27
C LYS A 184 3.10 10.95 11.06
N VAL A 185 3.33 11.54 9.89
CA VAL A 185 2.75 12.84 9.55
C VAL A 185 1.23 12.74 9.45
N PHE A 186 0.69 11.72 8.78
CA PHE A 186 -0.76 11.51 8.72
C PHE A 186 -1.38 11.24 10.09
N ASP A 187 -0.72 10.43 10.93
CA ASP A 187 -1.15 10.19 12.31
C ASP A 187 -1.21 11.48 13.11
N TYR A 188 -0.19 12.33 13.00
CA TYR A 188 -0.20 13.65 13.62
C TYR A 188 -1.33 14.52 13.06
N LEU A 189 -1.51 14.56 11.74
CA LEU A 189 -2.57 15.34 11.09
C LEU A 189 -3.95 14.94 11.60
N LYS A 190 -4.23 13.65 11.77
CA LYS A 190 -5.48 13.13 12.35
C LYS A 190 -5.76 13.66 13.77
N THR A 191 -4.75 14.07 14.52
CA THR A 191 -4.92 14.66 15.87
C THR A 191 -5.24 16.15 15.86
N VAL A 192 -4.90 16.87 14.78
CA VAL A 192 -5.06 18.33 14.67
C VAL A 192 -6.20 18.75 13.76
N VAL A 193 -6.54 17.92 12.78
CA VAL A 193 -7.68 18.15 11.89
C VAL A 193 -8.96 17.58 12.51
N THR A 194 -10.09 18.23 12.24
CA THR A 194 -11.40 17.69 12.62
C THR A 194 -11.82 16.63 11.62
N LEU A 195 -11.96 15.39 12.09
CA LEU A 195 -12.43 14.27 11.28
C LEU A 195 -13.96 14.13 11.39
N ASP A 196 -14.63 14.10 10.25
CA ASP A 196 -16.07 13.84 10.15
C ASP A 196 -16.30 12.36 9.82
N LYS A 197 -16.86 11.61 10.77
CA LYS A 197 -17.11 10.18 10.59
C LYS A 197 -18.41 9.98 9.82
N LYS A 198 -18.32 9.34 8.66
CA LYS A 198 -19.48 9.02 7.81
C LYS A 198 -19.62 7.53 7.65
N GLU A 199 -20.84 7.05 7.88
CA GLU A 199 -21.22 5.68 7.55
C GLU A 199 -21.49 5.59 6.04
N ILE A 200 -20.87 4.63 5.38
CA ILE A 200 -20.95 4.44 3.93
C ILE A 200 -20.88 2.95 3.61
N ASP A 201 -21.68 2.50 2.65
CA ASP A 201 -21.60 1.12 2.16
C ASP A 201 -20.40 0.91 1.21
N ASN A 202 -20.03 -0.35 0.99
CA ASN A 202 -18.89 -0.71 0.14
C ASN A 202 -19.03 -0.19 -1.31
N THR A 203 -20.25 -0.16 -1.85
CA THR A 203 -20.50 0.26 -3.24
C THR A 203 -20.31 1.76 -3.40
N ALA A 204 -20.78 2.53 -2.43
CA ALA A 204 -20.59 3.97 -2.40
C ALA A 204 -19.13 4.34 -2.11
N PHE A 205 -18.45 3.60 -1.22
CA PHE A 205 -17.03 3.79 -0.93
C PHE A 205 -16.15 3.62 -2.18
N LYS A 206 -16.38 2.57 -2.97
CA LYS A 206 -15.66 2.32 -4.25
C LYS A 206 -15.83 3.42 -5.31
N LYS A 207 -16.84 4.29 -5.18
CA LYS A 207 -17.03 5.45 -6.08
C LYS A 207 -16.25 6.68 -5.63
N LEU A 208 -15.66 6.65 -4.44
CA LEU A 208 -14.81 7.71 -3.91
C LEU A 208 -13.35 7.51 -4.30
N GLU A 209 -12.93 6.28 -4.60
CA GLU A 209 -11.61 5.96 -5.19
C GLU A 209 -11.44 6.61 -6.56
#